data_AF-A0A1C5Z9V8-F1
#
_entry.id   AF-A0A1C5Z9V8-F1
#
_cell.length_a   1.000
_cell.length_b   1.000
_cell.length_c   1.000
_cell.angle_alpha   90.00
_cell.angle_beta   90.00
_cell.angle_gamma   90.00
#
_symmetry.space_group_name_H-M   'P 1'
#
loop_
_entity.id
_entity.type
_entity.pdbx_description
1 polymer ?
#
loop_
_entity_poly.entity_id
_entity_poly.type
_entity_poly.pdbx_seq_one_letter_code
_entity_poly.pdbx_strand_id
1 'polypeptide(L)'
;MSDAYIVKDGEPSLELKVKVINIRPEEHHEILERCQVLKEYSQFMETVQNYQISGEEEPYKKAIKECIEKGILADYLMRKGSEVVNMLLDEYDYETDIEVQREEAREEGREEGRKLGREEGREEERKEFLQKICSLIQKKLEKGKTISEIADDLEDTEENISHLIEQFHLGRKES
;
A
#
# COMPACT_ATOMS: atom_id res chain seq x y z
N MET A 1 -14.87 21.83 15.80
CA MET A 1 -14.86 22.90 16.84
C MET A 1 -14.60 24.30 16.25
N SER A 2 -14.23 24.44 14.96
CA SER A 2 -14.10 25.74 14.27
C SER A 2 -15.44 26.43 13.95
N ASP A 3 -16.49 25.67 13.70
CA ASP A 3 -17.79 26.19 13.25
C ASP A 3 -18.52 27.05 14.28
N ALA A 4 -18.12 27.00 15.56
CA ALA A 4 -18.69 27.80 16.63
C ALA A 4 -18.25 29.29 16.59
N TYR A 5 -17.23 29.63 15.80
CA TYR A 5 -16.67 30.99 15.70
C TYR A 5 -16.97 31.68 14.36
N ILE A 6 -17.63 30.98 13.42
CA ILE A 6 -17.96 31.53 12.11
C ILE A 6 -19.28 32.28 12.22
N VAL A 7 -19.20 33.60 12.33
CA VAL A 7 -20.35 34.49 12.18
C VAL A 7 -20.69 34.54 10.69
N LYS A 8 -21.86 34.02 10.31
CA LYS A 8 -22.35 34.01 8.92
C LYS A 8 -22.95 35.36 8.51
N ASP A 9 -22.22 36.46 8.74
CA ASP A 9 -22.56 37.73 8.13
C ASP A 9 -21.90 37.82 6.75
N GLY A 10 -22.67 38.30 5.76
CA GLY A 10 -22.24 38.38 4.35
C GLY A 10 -21.16 39.41 4.08
N GLU A 11 -20.78 40.21 5.07
CA GLU A 11 -19.69 41.18 5.01
C GLU A 11 -18.52 40.72 5.90
N PRO A 12 -17.31 40.53 5.33
CA PRO A 12 -16.14 40.19 6.12
C PRO A 12 -15.83 41.33 7.10
N SER A 13 -15.73 41.02 8.40
CA SER A 13 -15.42 42.03 9.42
C SER A 13 -14.02 42.64 9.27
N LEU A 14 -13.17 42.06 8.41
CA LEU A 14 -11.81 42.52 8.13
C LEU A 14 -11.37 42.06 6.72
N GLU A 15 -10.85 42.98 5.92
CA GLU A 15 -10.16 42.67 4.66
C GLU A 15 -8.65 42.96 4.82
N LEU A 16 -7.81 41.96 4.53
CA LEU A 16 -6.36 42.06 4.67
C LEU A 16 -5.66 41.93 3.32
N LYS A 17 -4.69 42.81 3.06
CA LYS A 17 -3.73 42.64 1.97
C LYS A 17 -2.43 42.10 2.55
N VAL A 18 -2.10 40.86 2.18
CA VAL A 18 -0.88 40.17 2.62
C VAL A 18 0.15 40.18 1.49
N LYS A 19 1.40 40.44 1.83
CA LYS A 19 2.54 40.26 0.92
C LYS A 19 3.31 39.02 1.35
N VAL A 20 3.35 38.01 0.48
CA VAL A 20 4.18 36.82 0.66
C VAL A 20 5.54 37.09 0.05
N ILE A 21 6.60 36.78 0.81
CA ILE A 21 7.99 36.96 0.38
C ILE A 21 8.66 35.59 0.42
N ASN A 22 9.27 35.21 -0.71
CA ASN A 22 10.15 34.06 -0.74
C ASN A 22 11.50 34.45 -0.12
N ILE A 23 11.91 33.70 0.89
CA ILE A 23 13.13 33.95 1.65
C ILE A 23 14.27 33.04 1.23
N ARG A 24 14.15 32.26 0.15
CA ARG A 24 15.24 31.48 -0.42
C ARG A 24 16.47 32.36 -0.72
N PRO A 25 17.71 31.90 -0.46
CA PRO A 25 18.90 32.73 -0.63
C PRO A 25 19.07 33.28 -2.05
N GLU A 26 18.69 32.51 -3.07
CA GLU A 26 18.82 32.84 -4.50
C GLU A 26 17.87 33.95 -4.96
N GLU A 27 16.79 34.18 -4.22
CA GLU A 27 15.82 35.23 -4.52
C GLU A 27 16.34 36.61 -4.09
N HIS A 28 17.46 36.66 -3.34
CA HIS A 28 18.19 37.87 -2.94
C HIS A 28 17.31 39.01 -2.42
N HIS A 29 16.22 38.66 -1.72
CA HIS A 29 15.27 39.66 -1.23
C HIS A 29 15.94 40.52 -0.14
N GLU A 30 15.74 41.84 -0.20
CA GLU A 30 16.37 42.83 0.73
C GLU A 30 16.13 42.53 2.22
N ILE A 31 15.09 41.76 2.54
CA ILE A 31 14.74 41.40 3.92
C ILE A 31 15.81 40.52 4.57
N LEU A 32 16.51 39.69 3.80
CA LEU A 32 17.60 38.85 4.29
C LEU A 32 18.83 39.69 4.65
N GLU A 33 19.08 40.79 3.92
CA GLU A 33 20.15 41.73 4.25
C GLU A 33 19.83 42.60 5.47
N ARG A 34 18.54 42.82 5.75
CA ARG A 34 18.10 43.61 6.90
C ARG A 34 17.89 42.79 8.18
N CYS A 35 17.73 41.48 8.06
CA CYS A 35 17.44 40.59 9.19
C CYS A 35 18.34 39.36 9.17
N GLN A 36 19.38 39.40 10.01
CA GLN A 36 20.35 38.31 10.13
C GLN A 36 19.71 36.97 10.52
N VAL A 37 18.74 36.97 11.43
CA VAL A 37 18.05 35.74 11.85
C VAL A 37 17.29 35.09 10.69
N LEU A 38 16.62 35.87 9.84
CA LEU A 38 15.93 35.34 8.66
C LEU A 38 16.92 34.82 7.61
N LYS A 39 18.07 35.49 7.47
CA LYS A 39 19.17 35.03 6.61
C LYS A 39 19.72 33.68 7.08
N GLU A 40 20.00 33.56 8.37
CA GLU A 40 20.48 32.30 8.96
C GLU A 40 19.42 31.19 8.89
N TYR A 41 18.14 31.52 9.11
CA TYR A 41 17.06 30.56 8.91
C TYR A 41 16.96 30.07 7.46
N SER A 42 17.10 30.98 6.48
CA SER A 42 17.11 30.63 5.07
C SER A 42 18.26 29.67 4.73
N GLN A 43 19.47 29.96 5.23
CA GLN A 43 20.64 29.09 5.09
C GLN A 43 20.48 27.73 5.77
N PHE A 44 19.83 27.70 6.95
CA PHE A 44 19.50 26.46 7.63
C PHE A 44 18.55 25.59 6.78
N MET A 45 17.48 26.18 6.22
CA MET A 45 16.53 25.46 5.36
C MET A 45 17.20 24.93 4.09
N GLU A 46 18.07 25.72 3.45
CA GLU A 46 18.86 25.28 2.30
C GLU A 46 19.76 24.08 2.66
N THR A 47 20.42 24.13 3.82
CA THR A 47 21.27 23.04 4.30
C THR A 47 20.46 21.76 4.55
N VAL A 48 19.29 21.87 5.19
CA VAL A 48 18.38 20.73 5.40
C VAL A 48 17.97 20.11 4.06
N GLN A 49 17.57 20.93 3.09
CA GLN A 49 17.15 20.46 1.78
C GLN A 49 18.28 19.75 1.02
N ASN A 50 19.50 20.27 1.08
CA ASN A 50 20.67 19.66 0.46
C ASN A 50 20.95 18.25 1.02
N TYR A 51 20.82 18.08 2.34
CA TYR A 51 21.00 16.78 2.99
C TYR A 51 19.87 15.78 2.69
N GLN A 52 18.65 16.27 2.50
CA GLN A 52 17.54 15.43 2.03
C GLN A 52 17.80 14.90 0.61
N ILE A 53 18.24 15.77 -0.31
CA ILE A 53 18.52 15.39 -1.71
C ILE A 53 19.73 14.46 -1.81
N SER A 54 20.73 14.59 -0.93
CA SER A 54 21.92 13.73 -0.95
C SER A 54 21.66 12.28 -0.52
N GLY A 55 20.47 11.96 0.02
CA GLY A 55 20.13 10.61 0.48
C GLY A 55 20.87 10.19 1.75
N GLU A 56 21.20 11.15 2.61
CA GLU A 56 21.90 10.88 3.87
C GLU A 56 20.98 10.24 4.90
N GLU A 57 21.52 9.34 5.74
CA GLU A 57 20.72 8.52 6.68
C GLU A 57 20.02 9.36 7.76
N GLU A 58 20.67 10.42 8.25
CA GLU A 58 20.11 11.34 9.25
C GLU A 58 20.25 12.80 8.80
N PRO A 59 19.47 13.25 7.79
CA PRO A 59 19.69 14.52 7.10
C PRO A 59 19.51 15.72 8.04
N TYR A 60 18.48 15.69 8.90
CA TYR A 60 18.19 16.77 9.84
C TYR A 60 19.26 16.91 10.93
N LYS A 61 19.74 15.80 11.49
CA LYS A 61 20.78 15.82 12.52
C LYS A 61 22.11 16.34 11.97
N LYS A 62 22.48 15.93 10.76
CA LYS A 62 23.66 16.44 10.06
C LYS A 62 23.54 17.93 9.75
N ALA A 63 22.41 18.36 9.20
CA ALA A 63 22.16 19.77 8.88
C ALA A 63 22.25 20.66 10.13
N ILE A 64 21.64 20.24 11.25
CA ILE A 64 21.70 20.98 12.52
C ILE A 64 23.12 21.06 13.04
N LYS A 65 23.87 19.96 13.04
CA LYS A 65 25.26 19.94 13.50
C LYS A 65 26.13 20.88 12.66
N GLU A 66 25.99 20.82 11.34
CA GLU A 66 26.72 21.71 10.42
C GLU A 66 26.37 23.18 10.63
N CYS A 67 25.09 23.50 10.82
CA CYS A 67 24.66 24.87 11.06
C CYS A 67 25.19 25.41 12.39
N ILE A 68 25.22 24.59 13.45
CA ILE A 68 25.86 24.97 14.73
C ILE A 68 27.35 25.25 14.54
N GLU A 69 28.07 24.37 13.82
CA GLU A 69 29.51 24.56 13.54
C GLU A 69 29.79 25.81 12.71
N LYS A 70 28.89 26.16 11.78
CA LYS A 70 28.97 27.37 10.95
C LYS A 70 28.48 28.65 11.66
N GLY A 71 27.95 28.55 12.88
CA GLY A 71 27.39 29.68 13.61
C GLY A 71 26.00 30.13 13.13
N ILE A 72 25.32 29.33 12.31
CA ILE A 72 24.00 29.61 11.74
C ILE A 72 22.94 29.17 12.75
N LEU A 73 22.17 30.13 13.31
CA LEU A 73 21.20 29.86 14.38
C LEU A 73 21.77 29.04 15.55
N ALA A 74 23.10 29.07 15.77
CA ALA A 74 23.79 28.12 16.63
C ALA A 74 23.22 28.11 18.06
N ASP A 75 23.01 29.28 18.66
CA ASP A 75 22.44 29.43 19.99
C ASP A 75 21.01 28.87 20.12
N TYR A 76 20.23 28.93 19.04
CA TYR A 76 18.87 28.43 18.99
C TYR A 76 18.87 26.91 18.81
N LEU A 77 19.64 26.41 17.83
CA LEU A 77 19.78 24.99 17.51
C LEU A 77 20.46 24.20 18.64
N MET A 78 21.40 24.79 19.38
CA MET A 78 22.00 24.14 20.55
C MET A 78 20.98 23.95 21.70
N ARG A 79 20.05 24.89 21.86
CA ARG A 79 19.03 24.83 22.92
C ARG A 79 17.81 24.01 22.53
N LYS A 80 17.43 24.06 21.26
CA LYS A 80 16.18 23.53 20.72
C LYS A 80 16.35 22.47 19.64
N GLY A 81 17.58 22.01 19.39
CA GLY A 81 17.90 21.09 18.30
C GLY A 81 17.05 19.83 18.31
N SER A 82 16.82 19.21 19.47
CA SER A 82 15.95 18.02 19.57
C SER A 82 14.49 18.33 19.23
N GLU A 83 13.97 19.51 19.61
CA GLU A 83 12.61 19.94 19.25
C GLU A 83 12.52 20.26 17.75
N VAL A 84 13.57 20.83 17.16
CA VAL A 84 13.64 21.12 15.72
C VAL A 84 13.73 19.82 14.92
N VAL A 85 14.53 18.84 15.36
CA VAL A 85 14.55 17.50 14.76
C VAL A 85 13.17 16.87 14.83
N ASN A 86 12.53 16.89 16.00
CA ASN A 86 11.20 16.33 16.15
C ASN A 86 10.20 17.05 15.24
N MET A 87 10.20 18.39 15.19
CA MET A 87 9.32 19.15 14.29
C MET A 87 9.54 18.79 12.81
N LEU A 88 10.81 18.68 12.37
CA LEU A 88 11.15 18.35 10.98
C LEU A 88 10.89 16.88 10.62
N LEU A 89 10.88 15.98 11.61
CA LEU A 89 10.47 14.58 11.46
C LEU A 89 8.94 14.41 11.58
N ASP A 90 8.29 15.24 12.40
CA ASP A 90 6.84 15.26 12.66
C ASP A 90 6.08 15.91 11.50
N GLU A 91 6.76 16.60 10.57
CA GLU A 91 6.23 16.82 9.21
C GLU A 91 6.12 15.45 8.52
N TYR A 92 5.07 14.73 8.91
CA TYR A 92 4.64 13.44 8.39
C TYR A 92 4.67 13.47 6.86
N ASP A 93 5.57 12.69 6.27
CA ASP A 93 5.62 12.50 4.82
C ASP A 93 4.44 11.63 4.39
N TYR A 94 3.28 12.27 4.29
CA TYR A 94 2.03 11.69 3.81
C TYR A 94 2.21 11.04 2.44
N GLU A 95 3.11 11.55 1.59
CA GLU A 95 3.33 10.99 0.27
C GLU A 95 3.99 9.62 0.40
N THR A 96 5.05 9.50 1.20
CA THR A 96 5.72 8.23 1.46
C THR A 96 4.81 7.21 2.14
N ASP A 97 4.02 7.61 3.14
CA ASP A 97 3.10 6.69 3.83
C ASP A 97 1.98 6.17 2.90
N ILE A 98 1.45 7.04 2.03
CA ILE A 98 0.47 6.65 1.00
C ILE A 98 1.11 5.70 -0.03
N GLU A 99 2.36 5.94 -0.44
CA GLU A 99 3.06 5.08 -1.39
C GLU A 99 3.31 3.69 -0.84
N VAL A 100 3.79 3.59 0.41
CA VAL A 100 4.01 2.31 1.08
C VAL A 100 2.70 1.52 1.18
N GLN A 101 1.62 2.12 1.68
CA GLN A 101 0.32 1.45 1.79
C GLN A 101 -0.24 1.00 0.43
N ARG A 102 0.00 1.77 -0.64
CA ARG A 102 -0.41 1.38 -2.00
C ARG A 102 0.40 0.21 -2.53
N GLU A 103 1.69 0.13 -2.24
CA GLU A 103 2.52 -1.00 -2.66
C GLU A 103 2.16 -2.27 -1.87
N GLU A 104 2.00 -2.16 -0.55
CA GLU A 104 1.55 -3.27 0.31
C GLU A 104 0.19 -3.83 -0.16
N ALA A 105 -0.81 -2.96 -0.38
CA ALA A 105 -2.12 -3.39 -0.89
C ALA A 105 -2.04 -4.03 -2.29
N ARG A 106 -1.11 -3.58 -3.14
CA ARG A 106 -0.88 -4.16 -4.47
C ARG A 106 -0.22 -5.54 -4.36
N GLU A 107 0.73 -5.70 -3.45
CA GLU A 107 1.42 -6.96 -3.21
C GLU A 107 0.47 -8.00 -2.60
N GLU A 108 -0.31 -7.63 -1.59
CA GLU A 108 -1.36 -8.46 -1.00
C GLU A 108 -2.38 -8.89 -2.06
N GLY A 109 -2.90 -7.96 -2.87
CA GLY A 109 -3.83 -8.27 -3.94
C GLY A 109 -3.26 -9.23 -5.00
N ARG A 110 -1.96 -9.12 -5.32
CA ARG A 110 -1.29 -10.09 -6.20
C ARG A 110 -1.15 -11.45 -5.56
N GLU A 111 -0.82 -11.52 -4.27
CA GLU A 111 -0.66 -12.79 -3.58
C GLU A 111 -2.00 -13.51 -3.43
N GLU A 112 -3.06 -12.80 -3.03
CA GLU A 112 -4.43 -13.31 -2.95
C GLU A 112 -4.93 -13.76 -4.32
N GLY A 113 -4.78 -12.94 -5.36
CA GLY A 113 -5.18 -13.31 -6.72
C GLY A 113 -4.47 -14.57 -7.22
N ARG A 114 -3.18 -14.73 -6.89
CA ARG A 114 -2.42 -15.94 -7.23
C ARG A 114 -2.88 -17.17 -6.42
N LYS A 115 -3.24 -17.00 -5.15
CA LYS A 115 -3.79 -18.09 -4.32
C LYS A 115 -5.14 -18.54 -4.86
N LEU A 116 -6.05 -17.59 -5.10
CA LEU A 116 -7.39 -17.85 -5.62
C LEU A 116 -7.32 -18.53 -6.99
N GLY A 117 -6.53 -18.00 -7.93
CA GLY A 117 -6.39 -18.60 -9.26
C GLY A 117 -5.79 -20.01 -9.25
N ARG A 118 -4.94 -20.33 -8.27
CA ARG A 118 -4.43 -21.70 -8.09
C ARG A 118 -5.46 -22.64 -7.49
N GLU A 119 -6.32 -22.15 -6.63
CA GLU A 119 -7.40 -22.93 -6.02
C GLU A 119 -8.51 -23.20 -7.04
N GLU A 120 -8.94 -22.17 -7.77
CA GLU A 120 -9.88 -22.28 -8.88
C GLU A 120 -9.38 -23.26 -9.95
N GLY A 121 -8.10 -23.17 -10.36
CA GLY A 121 -7.52 -24.10 -11.32
C GLY A 121 -7.53 -25.56 -10.85
N ARG A 122 -7.27 -25.81 -9.55
CA ARG A 122 -7.35 -27.17 -8.98
C ARG A 122 -8.79 -27.67 -8.90
N GLU A 123 -9.74 -26.82 -8.57
CA GLU A 123 -11.15 -27.19 -8.58
C GLU A 123 -11.64 -27.52 -9.99
N GLU A 124 -11.23 -26.75 -10.98
CA GLU A 124 -11.58 -26.96 -12.38
C GLU A 124 -10.98 -28.26 -12.91
N GLU A 125 -9.69 -28.52 -12.66
CA GLU A 125 -9.04 -29.80 -12.97
C GLU A 125 -9.77 -30.98 -12.29
N ARG A 126 -10.18 -30.82 -11.03
CA ARG A 126 -10.93 -31.86 -10.30
C ARG A 126 -12.30 -32.11 -10.92
N LYS A 127 -13.01 -31.05 -11.33
CA LYS A 127 -14.32 -31.16 -12.01
C LYS A 127 -14.16 -31.86 -13.37
N GLU A 128 -13.17 -31.47 -14.17
CA GLU A 128 -12.89 -32.11 -15.46
C GLU A 128 -12.52 -33.59 -15.29
N PHE A 129 -11.67 -33.90 -14.32
CA PHE A 129 -11.31 -35.28 -14.00
C PHE A 129 -12.54 -36.10 -13.60
N LEU A 130 -13.38 -35.56 -12.71
CA LEU A 130 -14.59 -36.24 -12.25
C LEU A 130 -15.60 -36.46 -13.39
N GLN A 131 -15.79 -35.48 -14.27
CA GLN A 131 -16.61 -35.63 -15.47
C GLN A 131 -16.09 -36.74 -16.37
N LYS A 132 -14.77 -36.82 -16.57
CA LYS A 132 -14.14 -37.87 -17.37
C LYS A 132 -14.39 -39.25 -16.78
N ILE A 133 -14.22 -39.42 -15.46
CA ILE A 133 -14.51 -40.68 -14.76
C ILE A 133 -16.00 -41.06 -14.90
N CYS A 134 -16.92 -40.12 -14.67
CA CYS A 134 -18.36 -40.35 -14.82
C CYS A 134 -18.70 -40.81 -16.26
N SER A 135 -18.08 -40.21 -17.27
CA SER A 135 -18.28 -40.61 -18.68
C SER A 135 -17.80 -42.04 -18.96
N LEU A 136 -16.73 -42.50 -18.29
CA LEU A 136 -16.21 -43.86 -18.44
C LEU A 136 -17.12 -44.87 -17.76
N ILE A 137 -17.60 -44.56 -16.55
CA ILE A 137 -18.56 -45.39 -15.81
C ILE A 137 -19.83 -45.57 -16.65
N GLN A 138 -20.39 -44.47 -17.18
CA GLN A 138 -21.59 -44.52 -18.03
C GLN A 138 -21.39 -45.42 -19.26
N LYS A 139 -20.27 -45.26 -19.98
CA LYS A 139 -19.94 -46.12 -21.15
C LYS A 139 -19.77 -47.59 -20.78
N LYS A 140 -19.27 -47.90 -19.58
CA LYS A 140 -19.11 -49.30 -19.12
C LYS A 140 -20.45 -49.89 -18.68
N LEU A 141 -21.32 -49.10 -18.04
CA LEU A 141 -22.70 -49.50 -17.70
C LEU A 141 -23.53 -49.77 -18.96
N GLU A 142 -23.42 -48.94 -19.99
CA GLU A 142 -24.10 -49.16 -21.28
C GLU A 142 -23.66 -50.46 -21.98
N LYS A 143 -22.41 -50.89 -21.74
CA LYS A 143 -21.88 -52.18 -22.22
C LYS A 143 -22.31 -53.37 -21.36
N GLY A 144 -23.12 -53.14 -20.32
CA GLY A 144 -23.63 -54.18 -19.43
C GLY A 144 -22.64 -54.68 -18.38
N LYS A 145 -21.54 -53.96 -18.12
CA LYS A 145 -20.59 -54.32 -17.06
C LYS A 145 -21.20 -54.11 -15.68
N THR A 146 -20.85 -55.01 -14.76
CA THR A 146 -21.26 -54.92 -13.34
C THR A 146 -20.42 -53.90 -12.57
N ILE A 147 -20.89 -53.47 -11.40
CA ILE A 147 -20.18 -52.51 -10.53
C ILE A 147 -18.79 -53.03 -10.17
N SER A 148 -18.67 -54.32 -9.86
CA SER A 148 -17.40 -54.99 -9.54
C SER A 148 -16.40 -54.93 -10.70
N GLU A 149 -16.85 -55.24 -11.92
CA GLU A 149 -15.98 -55.15 -13.12
C GLU A 149 -15.60 -53.71 -13.46
N ILE A 150 -16.44 -52.73 -13.14
CA ILE A 150 -16.13 -51.29 -13.35
C ILE A 150 -15.11 -50.80 -12.32
N ALA A 151 -15.23 -51.23 -11.07
CA ALA A 151 -14.31 -50.94 -9.99
C ALA A 151 -12.90 -51.48 -10.32
N ASP A 152 -12.82 -52.75 -10.73
CA ASP A 152 -11.57 -53.36 -11.19
C ASP A 152 -10.99 -52.65 -12.43
N ASP A 153 -11.82 -52.34 -13.43
CA ASP A 153 -11.40 -51.68 -14.67
C ASP A 153 -10.89 -50.24 -14.47
N LEU A 154 -11.36 -49.55 -13.43
CA LEU A 154 -11.00 -48.17 -13.10
C LEU A 154 -10.00 -48.09 -11.93
N GLU A 155 -9.57 -49.24 -11.41
CA GLU A 155 -8.70 -49.37 -10.22
C GLU A 155 -9.24 -48.57 -9.02
N ASP A 156 -10.56 -48.61 -8.82
CA ASP A 156 -11.28 -47.91 -7.76
C ASP A 156 -12.10 -48.90 -6.92
N THR A 157 -12.68 -48.42 -5.82
CA THR A 157 -13.51 -49.24 -4.91
C THR A 157 -14.96 -49.33 -5.39
N GLU A 158 -15.60 -50.47 -5.15
CA GLU A 158 -17.03 -50.65 -5.49
C GLU A 158 -17.91 -49.62 -4.77
N GLU A 159 -17.53 -49.22 -3.55
CA GLU A 159 -18.19 -48.16 -2.79
C GLU A 159 -18.10 -46.80 -3.49
N ASN A 160 -16.91 -46.40 -3.98
CA ASN A 160 -16.74 -45.14 -4.71
C ASN A 160 -17.50 -45.14 -6.04
N ILE A 161 -17.46 -46.24 -6.79
CA ILE A 161 -18.21 -46.36 -8.05
C ILE A 161 -19.72 -46.28 -7.79
N SER A 162 -20.23 -46.97 -6.77
CA SER A 162 -21.64 -46.91 -6.38
C SER A 162 -22.05 -45.50 -5.97
N HIS A 163 -21.23 -44.83 -5.17
CA HIS A 163 -21.46 -43.45 -4.75
C HIS A 163 -21.50 -42.49 -5.95
N LEU A 164 -20.58 -42.61 -6.91
CA LEU A 164 -20.57 -41.77 -8.12
C LEU A 164 -21.80 -42.02 -9.01
N ILE A 165 -22.24 -43.28 -9.13
CA ILE A 165 -23.44 -43.63 -9.88
C ILE A 165 -24.70 -43.02 -9.23
N GLU A 166 -24.82 -43.09 -7.90
CA GLU A 166 -25.94 -42.49 -7.17
C GLU A 166 -25.92 -40.97 -7.24
N GLN A 167 -24.75 -40.36 -6.97
CA GLN A 167 -24.56 -38.91 -6.92
C GLN A 167 -24.83 -38.23 -8.28
N PHE A 168 -24.38 -38.84 -9.38
CA PHE A 168 -24.53 -38.28 -10.73
C PHE A 168 -25.66 -38.94 -11.54
N HIS A 169 -26.46 -39.80 -10.90
CA HIS A 169 -27.60 -40.52 -11.50
C HIS A 169 -27.25 -41.26 -12.81
N LEU A 170 -26.06 -41.86 -12.86
CA LEU A 170 -25.53 -42.50 -14.07
C LEU A 170 -26.31 -43.80 -14.36
N GLY A 171 -26.69 -44.02 -15.63
CA GLY A 171 -27.35 -45.26 -16.06
C GLY A 171 -28.88 -45.28 -15.91
N ARG A 172 -29.53 -44.22 -15.41
CA ARG A 172 -30.97 -44.05 -15.56
C ARG A 172 -31.28 -43.64 -17.00
N LYS A 173 -31.91 -44.53 -17.77
CA LYS A 173 -32.63 -44.12 -18.99
C LYS A 173 -33.83 -43.29 -18.55
N GLU A 174 -33.84 -42.00 -18.88
CA GLU A 174 -35.07 -41.21 -18.86
C GLU A 174 -36.14 -41.98 -19.63
N SER A 175 -37.26 -42.23 -18.95
CA SER A 175 -38.45 -42.87 -19.52
C SER A 175 -39.27 -41.86 -20.31
#